data_AF-A0AAX2AFS1-F1
#
_entry.id   AF-A0AAX2AFS1-F1
#
_cell.length_a   1.000
_cell.length_b   1.000
_cell.length_c   1.000
_cell.angle_alpha   90.00
_cell.angle_beta   90.00
_cell.angle_gamma   90.00
#
_symmetry.space_group_name_H-M   'P 1'
#
loop_
_entity.id
_entity.type
_entity.pdbx_description
1 polymer ?
#
loop_
_entity_poly.entity_id
_entity_poly.type
_entity_poly.pdbx_seq_one_letter_code
_entity_poly.pdbx_strand_id
1 'polypeptide(L)'
;MYIHSISNILNSNKQIKEYRDELKKLSSINLRRSSKFNILAVYGALLCTKDISLEDNIGIYVATESGPISDVDKVLSIVNEPNNMIMPFDFLNINTNNVSFYVSKAINANGKNMVITSKNFSFEKALQLSKFDLEINEVTNVLVGAVDESLENIKEYKTYLPEFFNKNPKDGSLWLYANNNPVNALAKIDDICEYSNFLEFKNSFNLKNSIISLNFHALFDEELKNFLKDNKLLSSDDFFGCDGALSFFELLKHKGKLAHIAKDINNKFIVIYITI
;
A
#
# COMPACT_ATOMS: atom_id res chain seq x y z
N MET A 1 -6.16 -15.76 -6.20
CA MET A 1 -4.86 -15.07 -6.26
C MET A 1 -4.00 -15.61 -5.13
N TYR A 2 -2.85 -16.21 -5.45
CA TYR A 2 -1.91 -16.83 -4.51
C TYR A 2 -0.70 -15.93 -4.33
N ILE A 3 -0.39 -15.56 -3.09
CA ILE A 3 0.74 -14.71 -2.73
C ILE A 3 1.97 -15.59 -2.59
N HIS A 4 3.07 -15.24 -3.27
CA HIS A 4 4.33 -16.00 -3.20
C HIS A 4 5.47 -15.26 -2.51
N SER A 5 5.42 -13.94 -2.47
CA SER A 5 6.43 -13.14 -1.79
C SER A 5 5.82 -11.86 -1.23
N ILE A 6 6.43 -11.38 -0.15
CA ILE A 6 6.08 -10.12 0.48
C ILE A 6 7.36 -9.37 0.89
N SER A 7 7.32 -8.05 0.87
CA SER A 7 8.30 -7.22 1.56
C SER A 7 7.57 -6.18 2.41
N ASN A 8 8.06 -5.94 3.62
CA ASN A 8 7.50 -4.97 4.53
C ASN A 8 8.60 -4.03 5.00
N ILE A 9 8.66 -2.83 4.43
CA ILE A 9 9.50 -1.75 4.92
C ILE A 9 8.62 -0.77 5.67
N LEU A 10 8.90 -0.61 6.95
CA LEU A 10 8.27 0.39 7.80
C LEU A 10 9.35 1.01 8.67
N ASN A 11 9.78 2.23 8.33
CA ASN A 11 10.82 2.93 9.07
C ASN A 11 10.27 4.24 9.62
N SER A 12 10.87 4.74 10.70
CA SER A 12 10.78 6.18 11.01
C SER A 12 11.34 6.99 9.84
N ASN A 13 11.08 8.30 9.81
CA ASN A 13 11.45 9.21 8.71
C ASN A 13 12.96 9.21 8.39
N LYS A 14 13.40 8.22 7.60
CA LYS A 14 14.80 8.03 7.20
C LYS A 14 15.15 9.03 6.11
N GLN A 15 16.40 9.44 6.07
CA GLN A 15 16.87 10.35 5.04
C GLN A 15 16.90 9.65 3.67
N ILE A 16 16.54 10.38 2.62
CA ILE A 16 16.54 9.86 1.24
C ILE A 16 17.90 9.27 0.82
N LYS A 17 19.00 9.79 1.38
CA LYS A 17 20.37 9.29 1.13
C LYS A 17 20.53 7.85 1.62
N GLU A 18 19.97 7.52 2.78
CA GLU A 18 20.06 6.17 3.37
C GLU A 18 19.37 5.15 2.45
N TYR A 19 18.16 5.45 1.98
CA TYR A 19 17.47 4.59 1.01
C TYR A 19 18.23 4.44 -0.31
N ARG A 20 18.88 5.50 -0.80
CA ARG A 20 19.73 5.40 -2.00
C ARG A 20 20.92 4.47 -1.78
N ASP A 21 21.54 4.52 -0.61
CA ASP A 21 22.68 3.68 -0.27
C ASP A 21 22.27 2.21 -0.05
N GLU A 22 21.07 1.96 0.48
CA GLU A 22 20.46 0.64 0.52
C GLU A 22 20.13 0.13 -0.89
N LEU A 23 19.50 0.96 -1.74
CA LEU A 23 19.10 0.60 -3.10
C LEU A 23 20.28 0.24 -4.00
N LYS A 24 21.42 0.94 -3.89
CA LYS A 24 22.64 0.63 -4.66
C LYS A 24 23.16 -0.79 -4.42
N LYS A 25 22.83 -1.42 -3.30
CA LYS A 25 23.20 -2.81 -2.99
C LYS A 25 22.35 -3.81 -3.75
N LEU A 26 21.16 -3.39 -4.23
CA LEU A 26 20.19 -4.26 -4.90
C LEU A 26 20.13 -4.03 -6.42
N SER A 27 20.34 -2.81 -6.89
CA SER A 27 20.17 -2.46 -8.31
C SER A 27 21.09 -1.31 -8.73
N SER A 28 21.45 -1.31 -10.03
CA SER A 28 22.18 -0.23 -10.68
C SER A 28 21.28 0.87 -11.26
N ILE A 29 19.97 0.82 -11.00
CA ILE A 29 19.02 1.84 -11.48
C ILE A 29 19.42 3.23 -10.98
N ASN A 30 19.47 4.21 -11.88
CA ASN A 30 19.81 5.58 -11.54
C ASN A 30 18.57 6.39 -11.13
N LEU A 31 18.37 6.55 -9.82
CA LEU A 31 17.32 7.36 -9.21
C LEU A 31 17.88 8.57 -8.44
N ARG A 32 19.06 9.08 -8.83
CA ARG A 32 19.76 10.15 -8.09
C ARG A 32 18.91 11.42 -7.93
N ARG A 33 18.07 11.73 -8.92
CA ARG A 33 17.22 12.93 -8.95
C ARG A 33 15.75 12.64 -8.63
N SER A 34 15.40 11.39 -8.30
CA SER A 34 14.04 10.98 -7.99
C SER A 34 13.65 11.36 -6.55
N SER A 35 12.35 11.58 -6.35
CA SER A 35 11.71 11.75 -5.04
C SER A 35 12.00 10.58 -4.08
N LYS A 36 11.82 10.84 -2.78
CA LYS A 36 11.91 9.80 -1.75
C LYS A 36 10.84 8.73 -1.96
N PHE A 37 9.61 9.11 -2.28
CA PHE A 37 8.53 8.21 -2.69
C PHE A 37 8.94 7.21 -3.77
N ASN A 38 9.53 7.69 -4.86
CA ASN A 38 9.96 6.83 -5.98
C ASN A 38 11.06 5.85 -5.57
N ILE A 39 12.04 6.31 -4.76
CA ILE A 39 13.13 5.45 -4.28
C ILE A 39 12.60 4.39 -3.32
N LEU A 40 11.70 4.78 -2.42
CA LEU A 40 11.08 3.90 -1.42
C LEU A 40 10.25 2.80 -2.09
N ALA A 41 9.48 3.15 -3.13
CA ALA A 41 8.71 2.20 -3.93
C ALA A 41 9.61 1.18 -4.63
N VAL A 42 10.64 1.65 -5.35
CA VAL A 42 11.57 0.78 -6.07
C VAL A 42 12.31 -0.15 -5.11
N TYR A 43 12.74 0.38 -3.96
CA TYR A 43 13.44 -0.41 -2.95
C TYR A 43 12.57 -1.56 -2.41
N GLY A 44 11.31 -1.29 -2.04
CA GLY A 44 10.38 -2.32 -1.59
C GLY A 44 10.06 -3.35 -2.67
N ALA A 45 9.75 -2.89 -3.89
CA ALA A 45 9.47 -3.76 -5.02
C ALA A 45 10.63 -4.73 -5.32
N LEU A 46 11.87 -4.24 -5.32
CA LEU A 46 13.06 -5.07 -5.53
C LEU A 46 13.28 -6.08 -4.40
N LEU A 47 13.05 -5.70 -3.14
CA LEU A 47 13.13 -6.64 -2.03
C LEU A 47 12.07 -7.75 -2.14
N CYS A 48 10.85 -7.40 -2.56
CA CYS A 48 9.76 -8.36 -2.77
C CYS A 48 10.08 -9.36 -3.90
N THR A 49 10.75 -8.90 -4.95
CA THR A 49 10.98 -9.69 -6.18
C THR A 49 12.39 -10.29 -6.28
N LYS A 50 13.27 -10.09 -5.28
CA LYS A 50 14.69 -10.45 -5.34
C LYS A 50 14.99 -11.91 -5.72
N ASP A 51 14.13 -12.84 -5.29
CA ASP A 51 14.31 -14.29 -5.47
C ASP A 51 13.30 -14.86 -6.50
N ILE A 52 12.64 -14.00 -7.27
CA ILE A 52 11.57 -14.38 -8.19
C ILE A 52 12.06 -14.21 -9.62
N SER A 53 11.93 -15.28 -10.42
CA SER A 53 12.07 -15.17 -11.87
C SER A 53 10.81 -14.50 -12.43
N LEU A 54 10.93 -13.22 -12.76
CA LEU A 54 9.82 -12.44 -13.30
C LEU A 54 9.54 -12.81 -14.75
N GLU A 55 8.27 -13.03 -15.06
CA GLU A 55 7.78 -13.19 -16.44
C GLU A 55 7.50 -11.83 -17.09
N ASP A 56 7.47 -11.79 -18.43
CA ASP A 56 7.34 -10.54 -19.18
C ASP A 56 6.00 -9.79 -18.97
N ASN A 57 4.92 -10.50 -18.61
CA ASN A 57 3.57 -9.93 -18.45
C ASN A 57 3.15 -9.80 -16.97
N ILE A 58 3.93 -9.05 -16.19
CA ILE A 58 3.58 -8.67 -14.82
C ILE A 58 2.84 -7.32 -14.77
N GLY A 59 1.70 -7.31 -14.08
CA GLY A 59 0.96 -6.10 -13.74
C GLY A 59 1.49 -5.45 -12.46
N ILE A 60 1.72 -4.14 -12.47
CA ILE A 60 2.24 -3.39 -11.32
C ILE A 60 1.19 -2.41 -10.83
N TYR A 61 0.80 -2.50 -9.57
CA TYR A 61 -0.25 -1.68 -8.98
C TYR A 61 0.30 -1.03 -7.72
N VAL A 62 0.39 0.29 -7.70
CA VAL A 62 0.93 1.05 -6.56
C VAL A 62 -0.20 1.84 -5.92
N ALA A 63 -0.53 1.52 -4.68
CA ALA A 63 -1.42 2.29 -3.84
C ALA A 63 -0.66 3.38 -3.08
N THR A 64 -1.28 4.54 -2.91
CA THR A 64 -0.74 5.65 -2.12
C THR A 64 -1.86 6.59 -1.67
N GLU A 65 -1.75 7.12 -0.45
CA GLU A 65 -2.64 8.19 0.02
C GLU A 65 -2.07 9.59 -0.21
N SER A 66 -0.75 9.74 -0.12
CA SER A 66 -0.10 11.06 -0.07
C SER A 66 0.82 11.31 -1.26
N GLY A 67 1.19 10.28 -2.02
CA GLY A 67 2.14 10.37 -3.12
C GLY A 67 3.49 10.95 -2.68
N PRO A 68 4.20 11.69 -3.56
CA PRO A 68 5.47 12.34 -3.24
C PRO A 68 5.27 13.63 -2.44
N ILE A 69 4.61 13.54 -1.29
CA ILE A 69 4.12 14.69 -0.50
C ILE A 69 5.24 15.66 -0.08
N SER A 70 6.43 15.15 0.24
CA SER A 70 7.60 15.98 0.58
C SER A 70 8.04 16.87 -0.59
N ASP A 71 8.04 16.32 -1.81
CA ASP A 71 8.38 17.08 -3.02
C ASP A 71 7.25 18.07 -3.39
N VAL A 72 5.99 17.71 -3.14
CA VAL A 72 4.83 18.61 -3.33
C VAL A 72 4.93 19.81 -2.38
N ASP A 73 5.16 19.59 -1.08
CA ASP A 73 5.32 20.66 -0.09
C ASP A 73 6.49 21.59 -0.46
N LYS A 74 7.63 21.02 -0.86
CA LYS A 74 8.76 21.78 -1.37
C LYS A 74 8.37 22.65 -2.55
N VAL A 75 7.73 22.10 -3.58
CA VAL A 75 7.32 22.86 -4.78
C VAL A 75 6.34 23.98 -4.42
N LEU A 76 5.37 23.72 -3.55
CA LEU A 76 4.42 24.74 -3.11
C LEU A 76 5.12 25.88 -2.35
N SER A 77 6.11 25.57 -1.50
CA SER A 77 6.90 26.60 -0.82
C SER A 77 7.66 27.49 -1.80
N ILE A 78 8.22 26.91 -2.87
CA ILE A 78 8.93 27.65 -3.93
C ILE A 78 7.97 28.58 -4.67
N VAL A 79 6.77 28.11 -5.00
CA VAL A 79 5.76 28.89 -5.75
C VAL A 79 5.19 30.05 -4.92
N ASN A 80 5.11 29.89 -3.60
CA ASN A 80 4.59 30.93 -2.71
C ASN A 80 5.57 32.08 -2.46
N GLU A 81 6.85 31.91 -2.79
CA GLU A 81 7.88 32.92 -2.62
C GLU A 81 8.02 33.80 -3.89
N PRO A 82 7.96 35.15 -3.77
CA PRO A 82 8.13 36.04 -4.91
C PRO A 82 9.48 35.84 -5.60
N ASN A 83 9.49 35.84 -6.94
CA ASN A 83 10.68 35.73 -7.80
C ASN A 83 11.39 34.36 -7.79
N ASN A 84 10.80 33.32 -7.21
CA ASN A 84 11.33 31.95 -7.31
C ASN A 84 10.85 31.22 -8.58
N MET A 85 11.69 30.31 -9.09
CA MET A 85 11.37 29.44 -10.21
C MET A 85 11.51 27.97 -9.82
N ILE A 86 10.55 27.14 -10.25
CA ILE A 86 10.59 25.69 -10.02
C ILE A 86 11.67 25.07 -10.93
N MET A 87 12.57 24.28 -10.35
CA MET A 87 13.56 23.53 -11.13
C MET A 87 12.90 22.35 -11.87
N PRO A 88 13.35 21.99 -13.08
CA PRO A 88 12.70 20.92 -13.86
C PRO A 88 12.53 19.58 -13.13
N PHE A 89 13.53 19.17 -12.33
CA PHE A 89 13.44 17.92 -11.57
C PHE A 89 12.48 18.00 -10.38
N ASP A 90 12.33 19.18 -9.77
CA ASP A 90 11.36 19.38 -8.69
C ASP A 90 9.93 19.23 -9.26
N PHE A 91 9.68 19.80 -10.44
CA PHE A 91 8.40 19.63 -11.14
C PHE A 91 8.15 18.18 -11.58
N LEU A 92 9.17 17.44 -12.03
CA LEU A 92 9.00 16.04 -12.40
C LEU A 92 8.71 15.15 -11.18
N ASN A 93 9.26 15.46 -10.02
CA ASN A 93 9.16 14.63 -8.83
C ASN A 93 7.79 14.69 -8.13
N ILE A 94 6.98 15.72 -8.38
CA ILE A 94 5.62 15.82 -7.83
C ILE A 94 4.60 14.93 -8.55
N ASN A 95 4.95 14.37 -9.71
CA ASN A 95 4.04 13.49 -10.44
C ASN A 95 3.98 12.10 -9.79
N THR A 96 2.86 11.79 -9.15
CA THR A 96 2.58 10.52 -8.48
C THR A 96 2.67 9.32 -9.42
N ASN A 97 2.32 9.45 -10.70
CA ASN A 97 2.32 8.33 -11.66
C ASN A 97 3.73 7.85 -12.04
N ASN A 98 4.78 8.61 -11.74
CA ASN A 98 6.15 8.20 -12.04
C ASN A 98 6.58 6.94 -11.27
N VAL A 99 5.93 6.65 -10.13
CA VAL A 99 6.32 5.55 -9.24
C VAL A 99 6.18 4.19 -9.90
N SER A 100 5.06 3.93 -10.58
CA SER A 100 4.81 2.66 -11.23
C SER A 100 5.75 2.43 -12.42
N PHE A 101 6.12 3.51 -13.12
CA PHE A 101 7.15 3.49 -14.17
C PHE A 101 8.55 3.19 -13.62
N TYR A 102 8.95 3.82 -12.50
CA TYR A 102 10.27 3.53 -11.93
C TYR A 102 10.36 2.11 -11.39
N VAL A 103 9.27 1.59 -10.81
CA VAL A 103 9.18 0.19 -10.39
C VAL A 103 9.27 -0.74 -11.59
N SER A 104 8.49 -0.50 -12.66
CA SER A 104 8.54 -1.32 -13.88
C SER A 104 9.94 -1.36 -14.49
N LYS A 105 10.59 -0.20 -14.58
CA LYS A 105 11.97 -0.07 -15.06
C LYS A 105 12.97 -0.82 -14.18
N ALA A 106 12.80 -0.80 -12.86
CA ALA A 106 13.71 -1.45 -11.92
C ALA A 106 13.68 -2.98 -12.01
N ILE A 107 12.49 -3.54 -12.27
CA ILE A 107 12.27 -4.98 -12.40
C ILE A 107 12.25 -5.47 -13.86
N ASN A 108 12.55 -4.57 -14.81
CA ASN A 108 12.52 -4.82 -16.26
C ASN A 108 11.16 -5.36 -16.78
N ALA A 109 10.06 -4.85 -16.23
CA ALA A 109 8.71 -5.22 -16.63
C ALA A 109 8.15 -4.29 -17.71
N ASN A 110 7.48 -4.89 -18.71
CA ASN A 110 6.82 -4.18 -19.82
C ASN A 110 5.29 -4.26 -19.76
N GLY A 111 4.73 -4.92 -18.73
CA GLY A 111 3.30 -5.06 -18.54
C GLY A 111 2.62 -3.77 -18.04
N LYS A 112 1.33 -3.92 -17.76
CA LYS A 112 0.48 -2.86 -17.21
C LYS A 112 1.08 -2.30 -15.93
N ASN A 113 1.08 -0.98 -15.78
CA ASN A 113 1.47 -0.34 -14.54
C ASN A 113 0.46 0.77 -14.20
N MET A 114 0.00 0.81 -12.94
CA MET A 114 -1.04 1.70 -12.46
C MET A 114 -0.72 2.22 -11.07
N VAL A 115 -1.17 3.45 -10.82
CA VAL A 115 -1.15 4.06 -9.49
C VAL A 115 -2.59 4.31 -9.07
N ILE A 116 -2.94 3.88 -7.87
CA ILE A 116 -4.29 3.98 -7.32
C ILE A 116 -4.26 4.83 -6.07
N THR A 117 -5.15 5.82 -6.05
CA THR A 117 -5.54 6.54 -4.85
C THR A 117 -7.05 6.49 -4.75
N SER A 118 -7.56 6.08 -3.60
CA SER A 118 -8.99 5.92 -3.32
C SER A 118 -9.30 6.27 -1.87
N LYS A 119 -8.57 7.24 -1.31
CA LYS A 119 -8.60 7.54 0.13
C LYS A 119 -8.37 6.23 0.90
N ASN A 120 -9.09 6.02 2.01
CA ASN A 120 -9.01 4.86 2.91
C ASN A 120 -9.07 3.44 2.30
N PHE A 121 -9.23 3.31 0.98
CA PHE A 121 -9.27 2.06 0.23
C PHE A 121 -8.18 1.91 -0.84
N SER A 122 -7.15 2.77 -0.91
CA SER A 122 -6.20 2.72 -2.04
C SER A 122 -5.54 1.35 -2.21
N PHE A 123 -5.12 0.71 -1.10
CA PHE A 123 -4.51 -0.61 -1.13
C PHE A 123 -5.51 -1.70 -1.54
N GLU A 124 -6.70 -1.69 -0.93
CA GLU A 124 -7.75 -2.66 -1.19
C GLU A 124 -8.21 -2.60 -2.65
N LYS A 125 -8.33 -1.39 -3.21
CA LYS A 125 -8.67 -1.17 -4.62
C LYS A 125 -7.56 -1.57 -5.58
N ALA A 126 -6.29 -1.33 -5.24
CA ALA A 126 -5.16 -1.84 -6.00
C ALA A 126 -5.15 -3.38 -6.04
N LEU A 127 -5.41 -4.01 -4.89
CA LEU A 127 -5.49 -5.46 -4.79
C LEU A 127 -6.68 -6.02 -5.58
N GLN A 128 -7.85 -5.39 -5.47
CA GLN A 128 -9.05 -5.76 -6.22
C GLN A 128 -8.83 -5.68 -7.73
N LEU A 129 -8.25 -4.59 -8.22
CA LEU A 129 -7.95 -4.43 -9.64
C LEU A 129 -6.95 -5.47 -10.13
N SER A 130 -5.89 -5.73 -9.35
CA SER A 130 -4.87 -6.73 -9.70
C SER A 130 -5.46 -8.15 -9.76
N LYS A 131 -6.37 -8.50 -8.84
CA LYS A 131 -7.08 -9.78 -8.81
C LYS A 131 -7.98 -9.91 -10.04
N PHE A 132 -8.72 -8.86 -10.38
CA PHE A 132 -9.56 -8.84 -11.57
C PHE A 132 -8.73 -9.06 -12.85
N ASP A 133 -7.62 -8.35 -13.00
CA ASP A 133 -6.73 -8.48 -14.17
C ASP A 133 -6.12 -9.90 -14.28
N LEU A 134 -5.80 -10.55 -13.15
CA LEU A 134 -5.38 -11.97 -13.12
C LEU A 134 -6.52 -12.92 -13.54
N GLU A 135 -7.75 -12.65 -13.14
CA GLU A 135 -8.91 -13.50 -13.42
C GLU A 135 -9.30 -13.47 -14.89
N ILE A 136 -9.17 -12.32 -15.54
CA ILE A 136 -9.42 -12.17 -16.98
C ILE A 136 -8.19 -12.52 -17.84
N ASN A 137 -7.07 -12.92 -17.22
CA ASN A 137 -5.78 -13.21 -17.87
C ASN A 137 -5.18 -12.03 -18.65
N GLU A 138 -5.49 -10.79 -18.25
CA GLU A 138 -4.83 -9.58 -18.78
C GLU A 138 -3.34 -9.58 -18.39
N VAL A 139 -3.05 -10.06 -17.17
CA VAL A 139 -1.70 -10.27 -16.64
C VAL A 139 -1.56 -11.68 -16.11
N THR A 140 -0.33 -12.20 -16.08
CA THR A 140 -0.02 -13.55 -15.54
C THR A 140 0.42 -13.49 -14.09
N ASN A 141 1.03 -12.37 -13.72
CA ASN A 141 1.59 -12.10 -12.40
C ASN A 141 1.24 -10.68 -12.00
N VAL A 142 1.17 -10.42 -10.70
CA VAL A 142 0.95 -9.08 -10.17
C VAL A 142 1.96 -8.75 -9.08
N LEU A 143 2.38 -7.49 -9.08
CA LEU A 143 3.14 -6.86 -8.02
C LEU A 143 2.30 -5.69 -7.49
N VAL A 144 1.77 -5.86 -6.27
CA VAL A 144 0.89 -4.87 -5.63
C VAL A 144 1.64 -4.25 -4.46
N GLY A 145 1.79 -2.93 -4.48
CA GLY A 145 2.48 -2.17 -3.46
C GLY A 145 1.58 -1.14 -2.81
N ALA A 146 1.84 -0.82 -1.55
CA ALA A 146 1.38 0.39 -0.89
C ALA A 146 2.60 1.19 -0.46
N VAL A 147 2.67 2.46 -0.86
CA VAL A 147 3.83 3.31 -0.62
C VAL A 147 3.37 4.70 -0.18
N ASP A 148 3.99 5.22 0.87
CA ASP A 148 3.83 6.59 1.34
C ASP A 148 5.07 6.99 2.14
N GLU A 149 5.41 8.27 2.07
CA GLU A 149 6.45 8.87 2.90
C GLU A 149 5.91 9.24 4.29
N SER A 150 6.78 9.28 5.29
CA SER A 150 6.42 9.84 6.59
C SER A 150 5.98 11.30 6.46
N LEU A 151 4.83 11.61 7.04
CA LEU A 151 4.29 12.98 7.15
C LEU A 151 4.97 13.81 8.26
N GLU A 152 5.99 13.30 8.95
CA GLU A 152 6.61 13.95 10.12
C GLU A 152 7.08 15.39 9.84
N ASN A 153 7.57 15.65 8.62
CA ASN A 153 8.06 16.96 8.20
C ASN A 153 6.98 17.85 7.57
N ILE A 154 5.78 17.33 7.34
CA ILE A 154 4.68 18.09 6.73
C ILE A 154 4.02 18.94 7.81
N LYS A 155 4.05 20.27 7.64
CA LYS A 155 3.45 21.18 8.61
C LYS A 155 1.96 20.90 8.76
N GLU A 156 1.49 20.92 10.01
CA GLU A 156 0.06 20.80 10.35
C GLU A 156 -0.64 19.53 9.84
N TYR A 157 0.08 18.47 9.46
CA TYR A 157 -0.54 17.22 8.98
C TYR A 157 -1.55 16.65 9.97
N LYS A 158 -1.32 16.85 11.28
CA LYS A 158 -2.21 16.45 12.37
C LYS A 158 -3.55 17.17 12.38
N THR A 159 -3.66 18.37 11.80
CA THR A 159 -4.92 19.10 11.67
C THR A 159 -5.84 18.44 10.64
N TYR A 160 -5.26 17.89 9.58
CA TYR A 160 -5.98 17.25 8.49
C TYR A 160 -6.23 15.75 8.71
N LEU A 161 -5.43 15.14 9.60
CA LEU A 161 -5.50 13.74 9.98
C LEU A 161 -5.62 13.61 11.51
N PRO A 162 -6.67 14.20 12.11
CA PRO A 162 -6.81 14.30 13.56
C PRO A 162 -6.90 12.93 14.22
N GLU A 163 -7.38 11.91 13.52
CA GLU A 163 -7.50 10.58 14.08
C GLU A 163 -6.12 9.92 14.29
N PHE A 164 -5.07 10.40 13.63
CA PHE A 164 -3.69 9.91 13.75
C PHE A 164 -2.82 10.74 14.72
N PHE A 165 -3.41 11.63 15.51
CA PHE A 165 -2.69 12.62 16.34
C PHE A 165 -1.63 12.03 17.29
N ASN A 166 -1.90 10.83 17.82
CA ASN A 166 -1.04 10.12 18.78
C ASN A 166 -0.05 9.13 18.14
N LYS A 167 -0.06 8.99 16.81
CA LYS A 167 0.79 8.04 16.10
C LYS A 167 1.90 8.74 15.33
N ASN A 168 3.07 8.12 15.30
CA ASN A 168 4.21 8.63 14.57
C ASN A 168 4.14 8.15 13.11
N PRO A 169 4.10 9.06 12.12
CA PRO A 169 4.08 8.70 10.72
C PRO A 169 5.39 8.00 10.32
N LYS A 170 5.26 6.95 9.53
CA LYS A 170 6.35 6.11 9.05
C LYS A 170 6.52 6.25 7.54
N ASP A 171 7.76 6.08 7.08
CA ASP A 171 8.01 5.71 5.69
C ASP A 171 7.56 4.27 5.50
N GLY A 172 6.66 4.01 4.57
CA GLY A 172 6.17 2.67 4.28
C GLY A 172 6.32 2.28 2.82
N SER A 173 6.75 1.04 2.61
CA SER A 173 6.79 0.37 1.31
C SER A 173 6.45 -1.11 1.53
N LEU A 174 5.18 -1.44 1.39
CA LEU A 174 4.65 -2.79 1.63
C LEU A 174 4.26 -3.38 0.27
N TRP A 175 4.85 -4.52 -0.09
CA TRP A 175 4.65 -5.12 -1.41
C TRP A 175 4.34 -6.60 -1.29
N LEU A 176 3.46 -7.07 -2.17
CA LEU A 176 3.20 -8.49 -2.39
C LEU A 176 3.33 -8.81 -3.87
N TYR A 177 3.88 -9.97 -4.15
CA TYR A 177 3.88 -10.59 -5.48
C TYR A 177 2.96 -11.81 -5.46
N ALA A 178 2.08 -11.92 -6.45
CA ALA A 178 1.07 -12.94 -6.52
C ALA A 178 0.77 -13.39 -7.96
N ASN A 179 0.24 -14.60 -8.12
CA ASN A 179 -0.26 -15.11 -9.41
C ASN A 179 -1.36 -16.17 -9.18
N ASN A 180 -1.71 -16.93 -10.23
CA ASN A 180 -2.75 -17.98 -10.17
C ASN A 180 -2.23 -19.38 -9.78
N ASN A 181 -0.93 -19.54 -9.54
CA ASN A 181 -0.30 -20.81 -9.19
C ASN A 181 -0.35 -21.08 -7.67
N PRO A 182 -0.96 -22.20 -7.21
CA PRO A 182 -0.99 -22.51 -5.77
C PRO A 182 0.35 -23.03 -5.20
N VAL A 183 1.29 -23.44 -6.05
CA VAL A 183 2.51 -24.14 -5.62
C VAL A 183 3.41 -23.21 -4.81
N ASN A 184 3.76 -23.62 -3.59
CA ASN A 184 4.59 -22.86 -2.64
C ASN A 184 4.04 -21.46 -2.32
N ALA A 185 2.73 -21.26 -2.41
CA ALA A 185 2.09 -20.01 -2.01
C ALA A 185 2.18 -19.83 -0.48
N LEU A 186 2.46 -18.59 -0.06
CA LEU A 186 2.45 -18.16 1.35
C LEU A 186 1.02 -18.00 1.87
N ALA A 187 0.12 -17.54 1.01
CA ALA A 187 -1.27 -17.25 1.33
C ALA A 187 -2.12 -17.28 0.06
N LYS A 188 -3.43 -17.42 0.23
CA LYS A 188 -4.41 -17.28 -0.85
C LYS A 188 -5.39 -16.16 -0.49
N ILE A 189 -5.53 -15.18 -1.38
CA ILE A 189 -6.67 -14.27 -1.36
C ILE A 189 -7.83 -14.98 -2.04
N ASP A 190 -8.82 -15.34 -1.22
CA ASP A 190 -10.01 -16.07 -1.65
C ASP A 190 -10.97 -15.15 -2.38
N ASP A 191 -11.33 -14.03 -1.75
CA ASP A 191 -12.32 -13.08 -2.29
C ASP A 191 -12.09 -11.65 -1.79
N ILE A 192 -12.59 -10.67 -2.55
CA ILE A 192 -12.58 -9.24 -2.21
C ILE A 192 -13.99 -8.70 -2.45
N CYS A 193 -14.73 -8.42 -1.38
CA CYS A 193 -16.12 -7.99 -1.43
C CYS A 193 -16.27 -6.53 -1.02
N GLU A 194 -17.17 -5.80 -1.67
CA GLU A 194 -17.54 -4.43 -1.31
C GLU A 194 -18.95 -4.36 -0.76
N TYR A 195 -19.16 -3.49 0.23
CA TYR A 195 -20.46 -3.24 0.83
C TYR A 195 -20.72 -1.74 0.92
N SER A 196 -21.93 -1.32 0.57
CA SER A 196 -22.29 0.10 0.51
C SER A 196 -22.54 0.70 1.89
N ASN A 197 -22.80 -0.13 2.89
CA ASN A 197 -23.13 0.25 4.26
C ASN A 197 -22.93 -0.92 5.24
N PHE A 198 -23.01 -0.62 6.54
CA PHE A 198 -22.83 -1.59 7.61
C PHE A 198 -23.90 -2.71 7.61
N LEU A 199 -25.13 -2.41 7.17
CA LEU A 199 -26.21 -3.42 7.13
C LEU A 199 -25.93 -4.50 6.08
N GLU A 200 -25.51 -4.12 4.88
CA GLU A 200 -25.08 -5.04 3.82
C GLU A 200 -23.90 -5.90 4.26
N PHE A 201 -22.89 -5.26 4.86
CA PHE A 201 -21.74 -5.95 5.43
C PHE A 201 -22.17 -6.99 6.48
N LYS A 202 -22.98 -6.58 7.46
CA LYS A 202 -23.45 -7.42 8.57
C LYS A 202 -24.24 -8.63 8.09
N ASN A 203 -25.05 -8.47 7.04
CA ASN A 203 -25.85 -9.56 6.48
C ASN A 203 -25.01 -10.59 5.73
N SER A 204 -23.83 -10.20 5.25
CA SER A 204 -22.98 -11.03 4.39
C SER A 204 -21.80 -11.65 5.14
N PHE A 205 -21.25 -10.93 6.13
CA PHE A 205 -20.07 -11.36 6.87
C PHE A 205 -20.39 -12.47 7.88
N ASN A 206 -19.70 -13.60 7.78
CA ASN A 206 -20.03 -14.82 8.53
C ASN A 206 -18.85 -15.49 9.27
N LEU A 207 -17.65 -14.90 9.26
CA LEU A 207 -16.51 -15.47 9.98
C LEU A 207 -16.66 -15.28 11.50
N LYS A 208 -16.45 -16.37 12.24
CA LYS A 208 -16.45 -16.42 13.70
C LYS A 208 -15.19 -17.11 14.20
N ASN A 209 -14.76 -16.77 15.42
CA ASN A 209 -13.56 -17.34 16.05
C ASN A 209 -12.31 -17.25 15.14
N SER A 210 -12.27 -16.22 14.29
CA SER A 210 -11.21 -15.99 13.31
C SER A 210 -10.40 -14.75 13.70
N ILE A 211 -9.25 -14.56 13.07
CA ILE A 211 -8.44 -13.34 13.24
C ILE A 211 -8.85 -12.35 12.16
N ILE A 212 -9.14 -11.12 12.57
CA ILE A 212 -9.60 -10.04 11.70
C ILE A 212 -8.68 -8.84 11.88
N SER A 213 -8.10 -8.35 10.80
CA SER A 213 -7.40 -7.05 10.82
C SER A 213 -8.35 -5.94 10.38
N LEU A 214 -8.25 -4.78 11.03
CA LEU A 214 -9.06 -3.62 10.72
C LEU A 214 -8.16 -2.50 10.20
N ASN A 215 -8.60 -1.82 9.13
CA ASN A 215 -8.06 -0.49 8.83
C ASN A 215 -8.46 0.49 9.95
N PHE A 216 -7.89 1.68 9.90
CA PHE A 216 -7.98 2.66 10.94
C PHE A 216 -9.44 3.07 11.21
N HIS A 217 -10.22 3.43 10.20
CA HIS A 217 -11.62 3.83 10.42
C HIS A 217 -12.49 2.68 10.95
N ALA A 218 -12.20 1.44 10.56
CA ALA A 218 -12.89 0.27 11.11
C ALA A 218 -12.54 0.03 12.59
N LEU A 219 -11.30 0.29 13.01
CA LEU A 219 -10.85 0.11 14.39
C LEU A 219 -11.58 1.04 15.39
N PHE A 220 -11.95 2.24 14.96
CA PHE A 220 -12.67 3.22 15.79
C PHE A 220 -14.20 3.11 15.72
N ASP A 221 -14.73 2.12 15.00
CA ASP A 221 -16.16 1.85 14.95
C ASP A 221 -16.58 0.87 16.06
N GLU A 222 -17.20 1.39 17.11
CA GLU A 222 -17.70 0.58 18.24
C GLU A 222 -18.82 -0.38 17.84
N GLU A 223 -19.67 -0.02 16.88
CA GLU A 223 -20.75 -0.90 16.41
C GLU A 223 -20.16 -2.11 15.69
N LEU A 224 -19.16 -1.87 14.81
CA LEU A 224 -18.42 -2.93 14.13
C LEU A 224 -17.68 -3.83 15.12
N LYS A 225 -16.94 -3.26 16.09
CA LYS A 225 -16.21 -4.04 17.09
C LYS A 225 -17.13 -4.92 17.93
N ASN A 226 -18.30 -4.39 18.32
CA ASN A 226 -19.31 -5.17 19.04
C ASN A 226 -19.87 -6.32 18.19
N PHE A 227 -20.08 -6.10 16.89
CA PHE A 227 -20.48 -7.15 15.96
C PHE A 227 -19.41 -8.24 15.83
N LEU A 228 -18.13 -7.86 15.82
CA LEU A 228 -16.99 -8.75 15.67
C LEU A 228 -16.45 -9.34 16.99
N LYS A 229 -17.17 -9.20 18.11
CA LYS A 229 -16.71 -9.60 19.46
C LYS A 229 -16.26 -11.06 19.60
N ASP A 230 -16.77 -11.95 18.76
CA ASP A 230 -16.42 -13.38 18.75
C ASP A 230 -15.11 -13.66 17.96
N ASN A 231 -14.46 -12.62 17.43
CA ASN A 231 -13.24 -12.70 16.65
C ASN A 231 -12.07 -12.01 17.38
N LYS A 232 -10.84 -12.42 17.05
CA LYS A 232 -9.63 -11.73 17.52
C LYS A 232 -9.30 -10.58 16.59
N LEU A 233 -9.42 -9.36 17.08
CA LEU A 233 -9.12 -8.15 16.31
C LEU A 233 -7.62 -7.81 16.38
N LEU A 234 -7.02 -7.49 15.24
CA LEU A 234 -5.66 -6.97 15.12
C LEU A 234 -5.69 -5.46 14.86
N SER A 235 -4.74 -4.76 15.48
CA SER A 235 -4.47 -3.34 15.26
C SER A 235 -2.96 -3.11 15.20
N SER A 236 -2.54 -2.10 14.44
CA SER A 236 -1.16 -1.59 14.47
C SER A 236 -1.10 -0.29 15.25
N ASP A 237 -0.01 -0.05 15.98
CA ASP A 237 0.27 1.21 16.66
C ASP A 237 0.94 2.24 15.73
N ASP A 238 1.51 1.80 14.61
CA ASP A 238 2.14 2.68 13.64
C ASP A 238 1.12 3.43 12.78
N PHE A 239 1.57 4.55 12.20
CA PHE A 239 0.83 5.29 11.18
C PHE A 239 1.60 5.27 9.85
N PHE A 240 0.92 4.79 8.83
CA PHE A 240 1.35 4.71 7.44
C PHE A 240 0.14 5.17 6.60
N GLY A 241 0.35 5.98 5.56
CA GLY A 241 -0.75 6.59 4.79
C GLY A 241 -1.77 5.54 4.34
N CYS A 242 -1.32 4.53 3.60
CA CYS A 242 -2.13 3.34 3.27
C CYS A 242 -2.22 2.35 4.46
N ASP A 243 -2.88 2.74 5.55
CA ASP A 243 -2.99 1.93 6.77
C ASP A 243 -3.69 0.57 6.57
N GLY A 244 -4.56 0.47 5.56
CA GLY A 244 -5.18 -0.79 5.14
C GLY A 244 -4.14 -1.86 4.78
N ALA A 245 -3.07 -1.48 4.07
CA ALA A 245 -1.94 -2.36 3.79
C ALA A 245 -1.21 -2.78 5.08
N LEU A 246 -1.00 -1.85 6.01
CA LEU A 246 -0.31 -2.15 7.27
C LEU A 246 -1.03 -3.25 8.06
N SER A 247 -2.34 -3.13 8.20
CA SER A 247 -3.17 -4.11 8.91
C SER A 247 -3.30 -5.42 8.13
N PHE A 248 -3.42 -5.38 6.80
CA PHE A 248 -3.41 -6.58 5.95
C PHE A 248 -2.10 -7.37 6.06
N PHE A 249 -0.95 -6.72 6.02
CA PHE A 249 0.35 -7.41 6.11
C PHE A 249 0.61 -7.98 7.51
N GLU A 250 0.08 -7.36 8.56
CA GLU A 250 0.09 -7.96 9.91
C GLU A 250 -0.73 -9.26 9.94
N LEU A 251 -1.88 -9.26 9.27
CA LEU A 251 -2.74 -10.44 9.16
C LEU A 251 -2.03 -11.64 8.54
N LEU A 252 -1.13 -11.41 7.56
CA LEU A 252 -0.37 -12.47 6.88
C LEU A 252 0.59 -13.25 7.79
N LYS A 253 0.83 -12.81 9.02
CA LYS A 253 1.66 -13.53 10.00
C LYS A 253 0.90 -14.64 10.74
N HIS A 254 -0.41 -14.75 10.52
CA HIS A 254 -1.28 -15.69 11.20
C HIS A 254 -1.76 -16.80 10.26
N LYS A 255 -2.15 -17.95 10.82
CA LYS A 255 -2.66 -19.11 10.05
C LYS A 255 -4.18 -19.23 10.13
N GLY A 256 -4.77 -19.90 9.14
CA GLY A 256 -6.19 -20.22 9.11
C GLY A 256 -6.99 -19.36 8.14
N LYS A 257 -8.30 -19.28 8.37
CA LYS A 257 -9.20 -18.40 7.62
C LYS A 257 -9.24 -17.04 8.30
N LEU A 258 -8.90 -16.00 7.56
CA LEU A 258 -8.67 -14.65 8.04
C LEU A 258 -9.48 -13.67 7.20
N ALA A 259 -9.74 -12.49 7.75
CA ALA A 259 -10.29 -11.39 6.97
C ALA A 259 -9.63 -10.05 7.33
N HIS A 260 -9.32 -9.28 6.30
CA HIS A 260 -9.04 -7.86 6.46
C HIS A 260 -10.32 -7.08 6.15
N ILE A 261 -10.71 -6.16 7.03
CA ILE A 261 -11.88 -5.30 6.87
C ILE A 261 -11.41 -3.86 6.86
N ALA A 262 -11.58 -3.21 5.71
CA ALA A 262 -11.42 -1.78 5.57
C ALA A 262 -12.79 -1.09 5.62
N LYS A 263 -12.85 0.07 6.27
CA LYS A 263 -13.99 0.98 6.26
C LYS A 263 -13.53 2.38 5.83
N ASP A 264 -14.38 3.14 5.13
CA ASP A 264 -14.12 4.57 4.84
C ASP A 264 -14.98 5.51 5.71
N ILE A 265 -14.74 6.81 5.56
CA ILE A 265 -15.51 7.87 6.22
C ILE A 265 -16.99 7.89 5.83
N ASN A 266 -17.38 7.27 4.71
CA ASN A 266 -18.76 7.21 4.22
C ASN A 266 -19.48 5.93 4.66
N ASN A 267 -18.88 5.16 5.58
CA ASN A 267 -19.42 3.91 6.08
C ASN A 267 -19.57 2.81 5.01
N LYS A 268 -18.75 2.86 3.96
CA LYS A 268 -18.58 1.75 3.02
C LYS A 268 -17.53 0.78 3.56
N PHE A 269 -17.55 -0.45 3.08
CA PHE A 269 -16.63 -1.49 3.51
C PHE A 269 -16.02 -2.24 2.33
N ILE A 270 -14.75 -2.63 2.49
CA ILE A 270 -14.12 -3.64 1.65
C ILE A 270 -13.61 -4.76 2.56
N VAL A 271 -13.93 -6.01 2.22
CA VAL A 271 -13.50 -7.18 2.97
C VAL A 271 -12.65 -8.07 2.07
N ILE A 272 -11.42 -8.36 2.50
CA ILE A 272 -10.51 -9.28 1.83
C ILE A 272 -10.45 -10.56 2.65
N TYR A 273 -10.90 -11.67 2.08
CA TYR A 273 -10.82 -12.99 2.68
C TYR A 273 -9.51 -13.69 2.30
N ILE A 274 -8.83 -14.24 3.29
CA ILE A 274 -7.49 -14.82 3.12
C ILE A 274 -7.43 -16.19 3.81
N THR A 275 -6.76 -17.15 3.17
CA THR A 275 -6.41 -18.44 3.77
C THR A 275 -4.88 -18.62 3.77
N ILE A 276 -4.33 -19.01 4.93
CA ILE A 276 -2.90 -19.29 5.17
C ILE A 276 -2.72 -20.66 5.79
#